data_AF-A0A1J5RFD0-F1
#
_entry.id   AF-A0A1J5RFD0-F1
#
_cell.length_a   1.000
_cell.length_b   1.000
_cell.length_c   1.000
_cell.angle_alpha   90.00
_cell.angle_beta   90.00
_cell.angle_gamma   90.00
#
_symmetry.space_group_name_H-M   'P 1'
#
loop_
_entity.id
_entity.type
_entity.pdbx_description
1 polymer ?
#
loop_
_entity_poly.entity_id
_entity_poly.type
_entity_poly.pdbx_seq_one_letter_code
_entity_poly.pdbx_strand_id
1 'polypeptide(L)'
;MLTLEDCIGFSGLTSEQVEAIAHHEHLSMIIAAELAENLLESSKGVALVEAILNDEVAYCQTHGNNVRRAVYQAGLDQFLTRHHRYM
;
A
#
# COMPACT_ATOMS: atom_id res chain seq x y z
N MET A 1 -19.11 16.53 -2.47
CA MET A 1 -18.55 15.72 -1.36
C MET A 1 -17.46 14.86 -1.96
N LEU A 2 -16.36 14.63 -1.23
CA LEU A 2 -15.29 13.74 -1.69
C LEU A 2 -15.73 12.27 -1.57
N THR A 3 -15.34 11.47 -2.55
CA THR A 3 -15.52 10.02 -2.58
C THR A 3 -14.28 9.30 -2.07
N LEU A 4 -14.40 7.99 -1.81
CA LEU A 4 -13.22 7.16 -1.47
C LEU A 4 -12.18 7.16 -2.59
N GLU A 5 -12.64 7.13 -3.85
CA GLU A 5 -11.76 7.16 -5.02
C GLU A 5 -10.95 8.47 -5.07
N ASP A 6 -11.58 9.60 -4.73
CA ASP A 6 -10.86 10.88 -4.60
C ASP A 6 -9.78 10.80 -3.52
N CYS A 7 -10.08 10.24 -2.35
CA CYS A 7 -9.11 10.08 -1.26
C CYS A 7 -7.93 9.17 -1.64
N ILE A 8 -8.20 8.05 -2.32
CA ILE A 8 -7.14 7.16 -2.83
C ILE A 8 -6.29 7.92 -3.87
N GLY A 9 -6.92 8.68 -4.77
CA GLY A 9 -6.22 9.50 -5.75
C GLY A 9 -5.28 10.55 -5.12
N PHE A 10 -5.63 11.09 -3.95
CA PHE A 10 -4.77 12.02 -3.21
C PHE A 10 -3.65 11.35 -2.40
N SER A 11 -3.82 10.09 -1.98
CA SER A 11 -2.86 9.36 -1.14
C SER A 11 -1.48 9.14 -1.77
N GLY A 12 -1.37 9.26 -3.10
CA GLY A 12 -0.15 8.94 -3.85
C GLY A 12 0.06 7.44 -4.10
N LEU A 13 -0.87 6.60 -3.65
CA LEU A 13 -0.87 5.14 -3.84
C LEU A 13 -2.04 4.68 -4.73
N THR A 14 -1.94 3.46 -5.26
CA THR A 14 -3.07 2.79 -5.93
C THR A 14 -4.03 2.18 -4.93
N SER A 15 -5.24 1.82 -5.39
CA SER A 15 -6.24 1.17 -4.54
C SER A 15 -5.72 -0.12 -3.90
N GLU A 16 -4.94 -0.92 -4.63
CA GLU A 16 -4.38 -2.18 -4.14
C GLU A 16 -3.32 -1.94 -3.05
N GLN A 17 -2.52 -0.90 -3.20
CA GLN A 17 -1.51 -0.51 -2.20
C GLN A 17 -2.18 0.04 -0.93
N VAL A 18 -3.24 0.85 -1.08
CA VAL A 18 -4.05 1.31 0.05
C VAL A 18 -4.77 0.15 0.73
N GLU A 19 -5.28 -0.84 -0.02
CA GLU A 19 -5.90 -2.04 0.54
C GLU A 19 -4.90 -2.86 1.35
N ALA A 20 -3.66 -3.00 0.89
CA ALA A 20 -2.62 -3.69 1.65
C ALA A 20 -2.36 -3.01 3.01
N ILE A 21 -2.24 -1.68 3.03
CA ILE A 21 -2.08 -0.91 4.28
C ILE A 21 -3.31 -1.07 5.18
N ALA A 22 -4.52 -0.96 4.61
CA ALA A 22 -5.76 -1.10 5.35
C ALA A 22 -5.86 -2.49 6.00
N HIS A 23 -5.48 -3.55 5.29
CA HIS A 23 -5.50 -4.91 5.79
C HIS A 23 -4.46 -5.12 6.91
N HIS A 24 -3.22 -4.69 6.68
CA HIS A 24 -2.10 -4.85 7.60
C HIS A 24 -2.32 -4.11 8.92
N GLU A 25 -2.78 -2.86 8.85
CA GLU A 25 -3.00 -2.00 10.02
C GLU A 25 -4.41 -2.14 10.62
N HIS A 26 -5.26 -2.99 10.03
CA HIS A 26 -6.66 -3.16 10.41
C HIS A 26 -7.47 -1.84 10.40
N LEU A 27 -7.22 -1.03 9.38
CA LEU A 27 -7.86 0.26 9.15
C LEU A 27 -8.93 0.16 8.06
N SER A 28 -9.81 1.15 8.00
CA SER A 28 -10.67 1.32 6.83
C SER A 28 -9.87 1.97 5.69
N MET A 29 -10.31 1.71 4.44
CA MET A 29 -9.63 2.24 3.24
C MET A 29 -9.43 3.76 3.28
N ILE A 30 -10.40 4.52 3.80
CA ILE A 30 -10.30 5.98 3.87
C ILE A 30 -9.22 6.46 4.85
N ILE A 31 -9.03 5.73 5.96
CA ILE A 31 -7.99 6.04 6.95
C ILE A 31 -6.62 5.59 6.44
N ALA A 32 -6.55 4.44 5.77
CA ALA A 32 -5.32 3.98 5.15
C ALA A 32 -4.84 4.93 4.03
N ALA A 33 -5.76 5.52 3.26
CA ALA A 33 -5.44 6.50 2.24
C ALA A 33 -4.85 7.79 2.83
N GLU A 34 -5.39 8.29 3.95
CA GLU A 34 -4.86 9.46 4.65
C GLU A 34 -3.49 9.16 5.29
N LEU A 35 -3.34 7.98 5.92
CA LEU A 35 -2.06 7.55 6.46
C LEU A 35 -0.99 7.48 5.37
N ALA A 36 -1.32 6.94 4.20
CA ALA A 36 -0.41 6.83 3.08
C ALA A 36 0.11 8.20 2.61
N GLU A 37 -0.75 9.21 2.49
CA GLU A 37 -0.34 10.58 2.14
C GLU A 37 0.76 11.07 3.08
N ASN A 38 0.53 10.98 4.39
CA ASN A 38 1.48 11.41 5.42
C ASN A 38 2.79 10.60 5.39
N LEU A 39 2.72 9.28 5.15
CA LEU A 39 3.92 8.42 5.12
C LEU A 39 4.83 8.77 3.93
N LEU A 40 4.27 9.07 2.77
CA LEU A 40 5.05 9.33 1.56
C LEU A 40 5.82 10.65 1.59
N GLU A 41 5.59 11.52 2.58
CA GLU A 41 6.36 12.74 2.78
C GLU A 41 7.79 12.52 3.30
N SER A 42 8.11 11.30 3.75
CA SER A 42 9.43 10.98 4.31
C SER A 42 10.01 9.68 3.77
N SER A 43 11.34 9.60 3.63
CA SER A 43 12.01 8.36 3.21
C SER A 43 11.74 7.19 4.15
N LYS A 44 11.57 7.46 5.46
CA LYS A 44 11.21 6.45 6.45
C LYS A 44 9.79 5.92 6.23
N GLY A 45 8.84 6.79 5.91
CA GLY A 45 7.47 6.37 5.64
C GLY A 45 7.36 5.62 4.30
N VAL A 46 8.12 6.02 3.28
CA VAL A 46 8.25 5.22 2.04
C VAL A 46 8.77 3.82 2.34
N ALA A 47 9.81 3.69 3.16
CA ALA A 47 10.34 2.38 3.57
C ALA A 47 9.33 1.56 4.41
N LEU A 48 8.50 2.23 5.21
CA LEU A 48 7.42 1.57 5.95
C LEU A 48 6.34 1.01 5.01
N VAL A 49 5.91 1.78 4.00
CA VAL A 49 4.95 1.31 2.99
C VAL A 49 5.51 0.11 2.23
N GLU A 50 6.79 0.14 1.84
CA GLU A 50 7.45 -1.01 1.22
C GLU A 50 7.44 -2.24 2.13
N ALA A 51 7.75 -2.07 3.43
CA ALA A 51 7.74 -3.17 4.39
C ALA A 51 6.33 -3.78 4.52
N ILE A 52 5.30 -2.94 4.66
CA ILE A 52 3.89 -3.38 4.73
C ILE A 52 3.52 -4.19 3.47
N LEU A 53 3.86 -3.70 2.28
CA LEU A 53 3.55 -4.41 1.03
C LEU A 53 4.26 -5.77 0.95
N ASN A 54 5.52 -5.84 1.38
CA ASN A 54 6.26 -7.11 1.46
C ASN A 54 5.63 -8.09 2.46
N ASP A 55 5.25 -7.61 3.64
CA ASP A 55 4.63 -8.42 4.69
C ASP A 55 3.28 -8.98 4.24
N GLU A 56 2.46 -8.19 3.53
CA GLU A 56 1.18 -8.64 2.99
C GLU A 56 1.34 -9.66 1.85
N VAL A 57 2.35 -9.52 0.99
CA VAL A 57 2.70 -10.53 -0.02
C VAL A 57 3.12 -11.83 0.66
N ALA A 58 3.98 -11.76 1.68
CA ALA A 58 4.44 -12.91 2.44
C ALA A 58 3.29 -13.60 3.16
N TYR A 59 2.41 -12.83 3.82
CA TYR A 59 1.22 -13.33 4.49
C TYR A 59 0.29 -14.06 3.53
N CYS A 60 0.02 -13.50 2.34
CA CYS A 60 -0.80 -14.16 1.34
C CYS A 60 -0.16 -15.46 0.83
N GLN A 61 1.17 -15.49 0.71
CA GLN A 61 1.92 -16.68 0.32
C GLN A 61 1.82 -17.79 1.38
N THR A 62 1.97 -17.48 2.67
CA THR A 62 1.88 -18.49 3.74
C THR A 62 0.47 -19.05 3.91
N HIS A 63 -0.56 -18.27 3.59
CA HIS A 63 -1.97 -18.68 3.69
C HIS A 63 -2.55 -19.25 2.37
N GLY A 64 -1.74 -19.36 1.31
CA GLY A 64 -2.16 -19.94 0.03
C GLY A 64 -3.13 -19.08 -0.78
N ASN A 65 -3.26 -17.79 -0.48
CA ASN A 65 -4.13 -16.87 -1.23
C ASN A 65 -3.38 -16.31 -2.45
N ASN A 66 -3.25 -17.14 -3.49
CA ASN A 66 -2.49 -16.80 -4.69
C ASN A 66 -3.05 -15.60 -5.47
N VAL A 67 -4.38 -15.40 -5.44
CA VAL A 67 -5.01 -14.27 -6.13
C VAL A 67 -4.62 -12.96 -5.46
N ARG A 68 -4.83 -12.85 -4.14
CA ARG A 68 -4.47 -11.63 -3.40
C ARG A 68 -2.96 -11.38 -3.40
N ARG A 69 -2.15 -12.45 -3.30
CA ARG A 69 -0.69 -12.36 -3.43
C ARG A 69 -0.29 -11.71 -4.76
N ALA A 70 -0.89 -12.12 -5.88
CA ALA A 70 -0.56 -11.55 -7.19
C ALA A 70 -0.91 -10.06 -7.28
N VAL A 71 -2.04 -9.66 -6.68
CA VAL A 71 -2.47 -8.26 -6.59
C VAL A 71 -1.46 -7.43 -5.79
N TYR A 72 -1.10 -7.86 -4.57
CA TYR A 72 -0.14 -7.13 -3.74
C TYR A 72 1.29 -7.16 -4.29
N GLN A 73 1.70 -8.25 -4.97
CA GLN A 73 3.00 -8.30 -5.64
C GLN A 73 3.07 -7.25 -6.77
N ALA A 74 2.04 -7.15 -7.60
CA ALA A 74 1.99 -6.14 -8.65
C ALA A 74 2.00 -4.72 -8.07
N GLY A 75 1.28 -4.51 -6.96
CA GLY A 75 1.29 -3.25 -6.21
C GLY A 75 2.69 -2.89 -5.67
N LEU A 76 3.41 -3.86 -5.11
CA LEU A 76 4.79 -3.69 -4.64
C LEU A 76 5.75 -3.35 -5.79
N ASP A 77 5.69 -4.09 -6.90
CA ASP A 77 6.57 -3.85 -8.05
C ASP A 77 6.36 -2.44 -8.62
N GLN A 78 5.10 -1.99 -8.69
CA GLN A 78 4.76 -0.63 -9.10
C GLN A 78 5.28 0.41 -8.10
N PHE A 79 5.14 0.14 -6.80
CA PHE A 79 5.63 1.03 -5.74
C PHE A 79 7.14 1.25 -5.84
N LEU A 80 7.91 0.16 -5.94
CA LEU A 80 9.37 0.19 -6.07
C LEU A 80 9.82 0.95 -7.33
N THR A 81 9.13 0.75 -8.46
CA THR A 81 9.43 1.48 -9.70
C THR A 81 9.27 2.99 -9.52
N ARG A 82 8.20 3.41 -8.82
CA ARG A 82 7.88 4.83 -8.59
C ARG A 82 8.78 5.47 -7.53
N HIS A 83 9.20 4.70 -6.51
CA HIS A 83 9.93 5.20 -5.34
C HIS A 83 11.41 4.79 -5.29
N HIS A 84 11.99 4.29 -6.39
CA HIS A 84 13.40 3.86 -6.51
C HIS A 84 14.45 4.89 -6.04
N ARG A 85 14.09 6.17 -5.89
CA ARG A 85 14.98 7.26 -5.45
C ARG A 85 15.24 7.29 -3.94
N TYR A 86 14.48 6.52 -3.16
CA TYR A 86 14.60 6.46 -1.69
C TYR A 86 15.29 5.20 -1.17
N MET A 87 15.66 4.28 -2.08
CA MET A 87 16.56 3.15 -1.83
C MET A 87 18.02 3.57 -2.04
#